data_AF-A0A9X6AEX4-F1
#
_entry.id   AF-A0A9X6AEX4-F1
#
_cell.length_a   1.000
_cell.length_b   1.000
_cell.length_c   1.000
_cell.angle_alpha   90.00
_cell.angle_beta   90.00
_cell.angle_gamma   90.00
#
_symmetry.space_group_name_H-M   'P 1'
#
loop_
_entity.id
_entity.type
_entity.pdbx_description
1 polymer ?
#
loop_
_entity_poly.entity_id
_entity_poly.type
_entity_poly.pdbx_seq_one_letter_code
_entity_poly.pdbx_strand_id
1 'polypeptide(L)'
;MCAMPSAETTRTSVREPEPVRPTKDDEVAAAGSELIGGPIGRRALLGASWWTPVRVIALVAIGMFALGMVQKLPCYDSGWFFGASTQYTHACYSDIPHLYQGRGFADGLVPYFDKLPGDMDYLEYPVLTGLFMEVAAWLTPGGGSIQHQEQIYWMVNAGMLMVCAAVIAVCTARTHRLRPWDGLLVALAP
;
A
#
# COMPACT_ATOMS: atom_id res chain seq x y z
N MET A 1 5.69 -75.17 1.27
CA MET A 1 4.94 -73.93 1.52
C MET A 1 5.92 -72.77 1.30
N CYS A 2 5.81 -72.08 0.16
CA CYS A 2 6.70 -70.96 -0.18
C CYS A 2 6.23 -69.69 0.52
N ALA A 3 7.14 -69.04 1.26
CA ALA A 3 6.88 -67.73 1.84
C ALA A 3 6.87 -66.69 0.71
N MET A 4 5.77 -65.96 0.57
CA MET A 4 5.71 -64.81 -0.34
C MET A 4 6.33 -63.59 0.34
N PRO A 5 7.20 -62.81 -0.35
CA PRO A 5 7.73 -61.58 0.19
C PRO A 5 6.62 -60.52 0.26
N SER A 6 6.48 -59.92 1.44
CA SER A 6 5.50 -58.86 1.70
C SER A 6 5.85 -57.61 0.89
N ALA A 7 4.90 -57.09 0.12
CA ALA A 7 5.07 -55.86 -0.65
C ALA A 7 5.20 -54.66 0.31
N GLU A 8 6.42 -54.21 0.53
CA GLU A 8 6.71 -52.99 1.27
C GLU A 8 6.21 -51.79 0.45
N THR A 9 5.06 -51.26 0.85
CA THR A 9 4.48 -50.07 0.23
C THR A 9 5.29 -48.86 0.70
N THR A 10 6.34 -48.52 -0.04
CA THR A 10 7.05 -47.25 0.11
C THR A 10 6.07 -46.11 -0.16
N ARG A 11 5.48 -45.54 0.89
CA ARG A 11 4.75 -44.27 0.77
C ARG A 11 5.77 -43.20 0.38
N THR A 12 5.79 -42.86 -0.91
CA THR A 12 6.41 -41.62 -1.37
C THR A 12 5.62 -40.47 -0.77
N SER A 13 6.05 -40.00 0.41
CA SER A 13 5.61 -38.73 0.96
C SER A 13 5.94 -37.66 -0.08
N VAL A 14 4.91 -37.11 -0.73
CA VAL A 14 5.06 -35.89 -1.52
C VAL A 14 5.44 -34.81 -0.53
N ARG A 15 6.73 -34.48 -0.45
CA ARG A 15 7.24 -33.42 0.42
C ARG A 15 6.64 -32.12 -0.09
N GLU A 16 5.64 -31.60 0.62
CA GLU A 16 5.12 -30.27 0.31
C GLU A 16 6.28 -29.27 0.38
N PRO A 17 6.40 -28.37 -0.62
CA PRO A 17 7.49 -27.43 -0.65
C PRO A 17 7.42 -26.52 0.57
N GLU A 18 8.47 -26.54 1.39
CA GLU A 18 8.56 -25.77 2.62
C GLU A 18 8.73 -24.28 2.29
N PRO A 19 8.04 -23.36 3.00
CA PRO A 19 8.29 -21.93 2.87
C PRO A 19 9.75 -21.59 3.19
N VAL A 20 10.33 -20.73 2.36
CA VAL A 20 11.70 -20.20 2.51
C VAL A 20 11.81 -19.42 3.81
N ARG A 21 12.95 -19.56 4.49
CA ARG A 21 13.20 -18.92 5.79
C ARG A 21 14.27 -17.85 5.56
N PRO A 22 13.91 -16.56 5.42
CA PRO A 22 14.86 -15.51 5.01
C PRO A 22 16.14 -15.50 5.85
N THR A 23 16.02 -15.64 7.18
CA THR A 23 17.16 -15.61 8.10
C THR A 23 18.11 -16.81 8.02
N LYS A 24 17.78 -17.84 7.23
CA LYS A 24 18.68 -18.97 6.93
C LYS A 24 19.22 -18.94 5.51
N ASP A 25 18.42 -18.40 4.59
CA ASP A 25 18.68 -18.46 3.15
C ASP A 25 19.30 -17.14 2.62
N ASP A 26 19.26 -16.06 3.39
CA ASP A 26 19.76 -14.72 3.05
C ASP A 26 20.64 -14.14 4.18
N GLU A 27 21.87 -13.73 3.83
CA GLU A 27 22.86 -13.22 4.79
C GLU A 27 22.46 -11.87 5.41
N VAL A 28 21.77 -11.00 4.65
CA VAL A 28 21.31 -9.70 5.13
C VAL A 28 20.17 -9.91 6.15
N ALA A 29 19.23 -10.81 5.84
CA ALA A 29 18.18 -11.17 6.77
C ALA A 29 18.73 -11.84 8.03
N ALA A 30 19.74 -12.72 7.89
CA ALA A 30 20.41 -13.35 9.02
C ALA A 30 21.08 -12.30 9.93
N ALA A 31 21.91 -11.42 9.38
CA ALA A 31 22.59 -10.36 10.13
C ALA A 31 21.60 -9.38 10.77
N GLY A 32 20.57 -8.95 10.02
CA GLY A 32 19.54 -8.04 10.53
C GLY A 32 18.70 -8.64 11.66
N SER A 33 18.51 -9.96 11.65
CA SER A 33 17.73 -10.65 12.69
C SER A 33 18.38 -10.61 14.08
N GLU A 34 19.70 -10.42 14.17
CA GLU A 34 20.41 -10.30 15.46
C GLU A 34 19.90 -9.13 16.32
N LEU A 35 19.36 -8.07 15.70
CA LEU A 35 18.76 -6.94 16.44
C LEU A 35 17.49 -7.33 17.21
N ILE A 36 16.79 -8.37 16.74
CA ILE A 36 15.47 -8.79 17.23
C ILE A 36 15.45 -10.22 17.78
N GLY A 37 16.63 -10.78 18.09
CA GLY A 37 16.78 -12.08 18.76
C GLY A 37 17.42 -13.21 17.92
N GLY A 38 17.94 -12.89 16.73
CA GLY A 38 18.74 -13.78 15.90
C GLY A 38 17.95 -14.64 14.89
N PRO A 39 18.65 -15.48 14.10
CA PRO A 39 18.05 -16.31 13.06
C PRO A 39 17.02 -17.31 13.58
N ILE A 40 16.10 -17.72 12.70
CA ILE A 40 15.00 -18.59 13.10
C ILE A 40 15.49 -19.96 13.61
N GLY A 41 15.09 -20.29 14.83
CA GLY A 41 15.47 -21.53 15.50
C GLY A 41 15.02 -22.79 14.75
N ARG A 42 15.77 -23.88 14.93
CA ARG A 42 15.47 -25.20 14.31
C ARG A 42 14.08 -25.73 14.67
N ARG A 43 13.58 -25.40 15.87
CA ARG A 43 12.29 -25.86 16.43
C ARG A 43 11.16 -24.83 16.28
N ALA A 44 11.36 -23.74 15.53
CA ALA A 44 10.32 -22.75 15.32
C ALA A 44 9.14 -23.34 14.55
N LEU A 45 7.92 -23.16 15.08
CA LEU A 45 6.68 -23.58 14.43
C LEU A 45 6.25 -22.50 13.43
N LEU A 46 6.40 -22.81 12.14
CA LEU A 46 5.90 -21.96 11.06
C LEU A 46 4.40 -22.18 10.87
N GLY A 47 3.62 -21.11 10.74
CA GLY A 47 2.18 -21.18 10.46
C GLY A 47 1.25 -21.46 11.65
N ALA A 48 1.78 -21.66 12.87
CA ALA A 48 0.97 -21.85 14.07
C ALA A 48 0.52 -20.52 14.74
N SER A 49 1.04 -19.39 14.26
CA SER A 49 0.76 -18.06 14.82
C SER A 49 -0.37 -17.36 14.07
N TRP A 50 -1.14 -16.55 14.78
CA TRP A 50 -2.06 -15.56 14.18
C TRP A 50 -1.31 -14.56 13.27
N TRP A 51 -0.03 -14.32 13.53
CA TRP A 51 0.84 -13.46 12.74
C TRP A 51 1.38 -14.21 11.51
N THR A 52 0.58 -14.25 10.46
CA THR A 52 1.03 -14.72 9.15
C THR A 52 1.94 -13.67 8.49
N PRO A 53 2.89 -14.06 7.63
CA PRO A 53 3.76 -13.12 6.92
C PRO A 53 2.97 -12.03 6.18
N VAL A 54 1.84 -12.40 5.56
CA VAL A 54 0.96 -11.47 4.85
C VAL A 54 0.37 -10.41 5.78
N ARG A 55 -0.06 -10.78 6.99
CA ARG A 55 -0.58 -9.81 7.98
C ARG A 55 0.50 -8.87 8.47
N VAL A 56 1.71 -9.38 8.70
CA VAL A 56 2.85 -8.56 9.11
C VAL A 56 3.20 -7.55 8.01
N ILE A 57 3.30 -8.01 6.76
CA ILE A 57 3.60 -7.14 5.60
C ILE A 57 2.53 -6.07 5.41
N ALA A 58 1.25 -6.42 5.52
CA ALA A 58 0.17 -5.43 5.43
C ALA A 58 0.26 -4.37 6.54
N LEU A 59 0.57 -4.78 7.78
CA LEU A 59 0.76 -3.83 8.88
C LEU A 59 1.99 -2.95 8.69
N VAL A 60 3.10 -3.49 8.19
CA VAL A 60 4.30 -2.71 7.87
C VAL A 60 3.97 -1.67 6.79
N ALA A 61 3.26 -2.05 5.73
CA ALA A 61 2.87 -1.13 4.67
C ALA A 61 1.97 0.01 5.19
N ILE A 62 0.99 -0.31 6.04
CA ILE A 62 0.13 0.69 6.68
C ILE A 62 0.95 1.61 7.61
N GLY A 63 1.90 1.04 8.37
CA GLY A 63 2.78 1.81 9.25
C GLY A 63 3.68 2.78 8.49
N MET A 64 4.27 2.34 7.38
CA MET A 64 5.07 3.18 6.49
C MET A 64 4.23 4.29 5.84
N PHE A 65 3.03 3.95 5.37
CA PHE A 65 2.09 4.94 4.85
C PHE A 65 1.75 6.00 5.91
N ALA A 66 1.45 5.58 7.15
CA ALA A 66 1.17 6.50 8.25
C ALA A 66 2.37 7.41 8.58
N LEU A 67 3.59 6.89 8.50
CA LEU A 67 4.80 7.72 8.66
C LEU A 67 4.92 8.76 7.54
N GLY A 68 4.61 8.39 6.29
CA GLY A 68 4.52 9.33 5.17
C GLY A 68 3.46 10.42 5.39
N MET A 69 2.32 10.07 5.98
CA MET A 69 1.29 11.05 6.36
C MET A 69 1.81 12.03 7.42
N VAL A 70 2.54 11.54 8.43
CA VAL A 70 3.18 12.40 9.44
C VAL A 70 4.18 13.36 8.79
N GLN A 71 4.97 12.89 7.82
CA GLN A 71 5.87 13.74 7.05
C GLN A 71 5.13 14.86 6.29
N LYS A 72 3.89 14.62 5.86
CA LYS A 72 3.08 15.58 5.09
C LYS A 72 2.26 16.56 5.94
N LEU A 73 2.27 16.45 7.26
CA LEU A 73 1.53 17.37 8.16
C LEU A 73 1.84 18.86 7.88
N PRO A 74 3.10 19.31 7.74
CA PRO A 74 3.38 20.72 7.47
C PRO A 74 2.82 21.20 6.12
N CYS A 75 2.76 20.30 5.13
CA CYS A 75 2.18 20.58 3.81
C CYS A 75 0.66 20.70 3.90
N TYR A 76 0.03 19.81 4.66
CA TYR A 76 -1.41 19.81 4.91
C TYR A 76 -1.88 21.08 5.60
N ASP A 77 -1.16 21.52 6.64
CA ASP A 77 -1.53 22.69 7.43
C ASP A 77 -1.25 24.02 6.71
N SER A 78 -0.22 24.07 5.85
CA SER A 78 0.19 25.33 5.23
C SER A 78 0.85 25.22 3.86
N GLY A 79 1.71 24.23 3.65
CA GLY A 79 2.65 24.20 2.52
C GLY A 79 2.00 24.02 1.14
N TRP A 80 0.75 23.59 1.06
CA TRP A 80 0.00 23.56 -0.21
C TRP A 80 -0.60 24.92 -0.59
N PHE A 81 -0.91 25.77 0.40
CA PHE A 81 -1.77 26.94 0.16
C PHE A 81 -1.05 28.27 0.36
N PHE A 82 0.04 28.27 1.12
CA PHE A 82 0.78 29.48 1.47
C PHE A 82 2.25 29.38 1.07
N GLY A 83 2.72 30.41 0.37
CA GLY A 83 4.12 30.57 -0.05
C GLY A 83 4.39 30.01 -1.44
N ALA A 84 4.61 30.89 -2.42
CA ALA A 84 4.80 30.49 -3.82
C ALA A 84 5.99 29.53 -4.04
N SER A 85 7.00 29.56 -3.16
CA SER A 85 8.16 28.67 -3.23
C SER A 85 8.10 27.49 -2.25
N THR A 86 7.22 27.50 -1.24
CA THR A 86 7.22 26.49 -0.17
C THR A 86 6.88 25.10 -0.70
N GLN A 87 5.98 25.03 -1.68
CA GLN A 87 5.64 23.81 -2.41
C GLN A 87 6.90 23.13 -3.01
N TYR A 88 7.85 23.93 -3.50
CA TYR A 88 9.07 23.43 -4.15
C TYR A 88 10.24 23.28 -3.17
N THR A 89 10.44 24.23 -2.26
CA THR A 89 11.59 24.21 -1.33
C THR A 89 11.43 23.19 -0.21
N HIS A 90 10.19 22.86 0.18
CA HIS A 90 9.90 21.89 1.24
C HIS A 90 9.30 20.58 0.72
N ALA A 91 9.40 20.32 -0.60
CA ALA A 91 8.86 19.11 -1.24
C ALA A 91 7.37 18.86 -0.89
N CYS A 92 6.60 19.93 -0.82
CA CYS A 92 5.17 19.91 -0.53
C CYS A 92 4.29 19.88 -1.79
N TYR A 93 4.85 19.93 -2.99
CA TYR A 93 4.06 19.87 -4.24
C TYR A 93 3.09 18.67 -4.25
N SER A 94 1.81 18.95 -4.47
CA SER A 94 0.75 17.95 -4.69
C SER A 94 -0.40 18.58 -5.47
N ASP A 95 -0.79 17.96 -6.58
CA ASP A 95 -1.93 18.42 -7.37
C ASP A 95 -3.27 18.02 -6.75
N ILE A 96 -3.30 16.97 -5.93
CA ILE A 96 -4.52 16.38 -5.37
C ILE A 96 -5.44 17.42 -4.69
N PRO A 97 -5.00 18.27 -3.74
CA PRO A 97 -5.89 19.25 -3.13
C PRO A 97 -6.46 20.23 -4.17
N HIS A 98 -5.62 20.72 -5.08
CA HIS A 98 -5.99 21.75 -6.06
C HIS A 98 -6.87 21.23 -7.20
N LEU A 99 -6.78 19.94 -7.54
CA LEU A 99 -7.65 19.34 -8.56
C LEU A 99 -9.12 19.36 -8.14
N TYR A 100 -9.43 19.36 -6.84
CA TYR A 100 -10.80 19.41 -6.35
C TYR A 100 -11.55 20.65 -6.85
N GLN A 101 -10.97 21.83 -6.68
CA GLN A 101 -11.55 23.05 -7.24
C GLN A 101 -11.26 23.18 -8.74
N GLY A 102 -10.00 22.97 -9.14
CA GLY A 102 -9.53 23.25 -10.50
C GLY A 102 -10.17 22.39 -11.59
N ARG A 103 -10.75 21.24 -11.22
CA ARG A 103 -11.46 20.35 -12.15
C ARG A 103 -12.98 20.32 -11.95
N GLY A 104 -13.52 21.26 -11.18
CA GLY A 104 -14.96 21.42 -11.02
C GLY A 104 -15.64 20.36 -10.12
N PHE A 105 -14.87 19.56 -9.38
CA PHE A 105 -15.46 18.65 -8.38
C PHE A 105 -16.14 19.41 -7.25
N ALA A 106 -15.60 20.58 -6.88
CA ALA A 106 -16.23 21.50 -5.93
C ALA A 106 -17.60 22.01 -6.42
N ASP A 107 -17.81 22.08 -7.74
CA ASP A 107 -19.05 22.49 -8.38
C ASP A 107 -19.97 21.30 -8.70
N GLY A 108 -19.56 20.07 -8.38
CA GLY A 108 -20.32 18.85 -8.61
C GLY A 108 -20.32 18.37 -10.07
N LEU A 109 -19.31 18.76 -10.87
CA LEU A 109 -19.16 18.30 -12.26
C LEU A 109 -18.65 16.87 -12.31
N VAL A 110 -19.22 16.06 -13.19
CA VAL A 110 -18.79 14.67 -13.40
C VAL A 110 -17.75 14.61 -14.53
N PRO A 111 -16.54 14.05 -14.28
CA PRO A 111 -15.50 13.92 -15.29
C PRO A 111 -15.99 13.25 -16.57
N TYR A 112 -15.55 13.75 -17.73
CA TYR A 112 -15.86 13.25 -19.09
C TYR A 112 -17.31 13.41 -19.57
N PHE A 113 -18.26 13.64 -18.67
CA PHE A 113 -19.66 13.89 -19.03
C PHE A 113 -19.97 15.39 -19.05
N ASP A 114 -19.48 16.12 -18.06
CA ASP A 114 -19.62 17.55 -17.96
C ASP A 114 -18.38 18.27 -18.50
N LYS A 115 -18.61 19.48 -19.04
CA LYS A 115 -17.52 20.33 -19.52
C LYS A 115 -16.90 21.10 -18.37
N LEU A 116 -15.58 21.04 -18.24
CA LEU A 116 -14.87 21.78 -17.21
C LEU A 116 -14.80 23.28 -17.56
N PRO A 117 -14.79 24.16 -16.54
CA PRO A 117 -14.50 25.57 -16.75
C PRO A 117 -13.00 25.78 -17.03
N GLY A 118 -12.66 26.44 -18.14
CA GLY A 118 -11.28 26.81 -18.49
C GLY A 118 -10.86 26.36 -19.89
N ASP A 119 -9.54 26.14 -20.06
CA ASP A 119 -8.94 25.80 -21.37
C ASP A 119 -9.12 24.33 -21.76
N MET A 120 -9.57 23.47 -20.83
CA MET A 120 -9.73 22.04 -21.04
C MET A 120 -11.20 21.67 -20.95
N ASP A 121 -11.79 21.11 -22.01
CA ASP A 121 -13.20 20.70 -22.03
C ASP A 121 -13.48 19.48 -21.12
N TYR A 122 -12.51 18.57 -20.95
CA TYR A 122 -12.66 17.31 -20.21
C TYR A 122 -11.43 17.03 -19.33
N LEU A 123 -11.58 16.16 -18.33
CA LEU A 123 -10.50 15.72 -17.46
C LEU A 123 -9.41 15.00 -18.28
N GLU A 124 -8.15 15.40 -18.07
CA GLU A 124 -7.00 14.95 -18.86
C GLU A 124 -6.44 13.58 -18.44
N TYR A 125 -6.79 13.11 -17.24
CA TYR A 125 -6.27 11.87 -16.68
C TYR A 125 -6.93 10.63 -17.32
N PRO A 126 -6.35 9.43 -17.17
CA PRO A 126 -7.02 8.20 -17.61
C PRO A 126 -8.36 7.98 -16.91
N VAL A 127 -9.31 7.34 -17.61
CA VAL A 127 -10.69 7.14 -17.11
C VAL A 127 -10.77 6.48 -15.73
N LEU A 128 -9.89 5.53 -15.42
CA LEU A 128 -9.85 4.89 -14.09
C LEU A 128 -9.37 5.85 -13.01
N THR A 129 -8.41 6.72 -13.32
CA THR A 129 -7.97 7.78 -12.41
C THR A 129 -9.07 8.82 -12.23
N GLY A 130 -9.78 9.20 -13.29
CA GLY A 130 -10.93 10.10 -13.19
C GLY A 130 -12.05 9.53 -12.33
N LEU A 131 -12.35 8.23 -12.46
CA LEU A 131 -13.31 7.55 -11.57
C LEU A 131 -12.82 7.54 -10.11
N PHE A 132 -11.53 7.32 -9.88
CA PHE A 132 -10.95 7.37 -8.54
C PHE A 132 -11.11 8.76 -7.91
N MET A 133 -10.84 9.81 -8.68
CA MET A 133 -11.01 11.21 -8.28
C MET A 133 -12.48 11.53 -7.98
N GLU A 134 -13.41 11.08 -8.82
CA GLU A 134 -14.85 11.28 -8.63
C GLU A 134 -15.37 10.59 -7.36
N VAL A 135 -14.96 9.34 -7.13
CA VAL A 135 -15.33 8.62 -5.89
C VAL A 135 -14.80 9.35 -4.66
N ALA A 136 -13.58 9.90 -4.73
CA ALA A 136 -13.05 10.71 -3.65
C ALA A 136 -13.85 12.01 -3.47
N ALA A 137 -14.30 12.64 -4.55
CA ALA A 137 -15.12 13.86 -4.49
C ALA A 137 -16.47 13.60 -3.82
N TRP A 138 -17.13 12.47 -4.11
CA TRP A 138 -18.39 12.08 -3.45
C TRP A 138 -18.24 11.83 -1.94
N LEU A 139 -17.05 11.38 -1.51
CA LEU A 139 -16.74 11.14 -0.10
C LEU A 139 -16.28 12.40 0.62
N THR A 140 -16.01 13.51 -0.09
CA THR A 140 -15.67 14.80 0.48
C THR A 140 -16.94 15.57 0.83
N PRO A 141 -17.19 15.86 2.12
CA PRO A 141 -18.34 16.67 2.52
C PRO A 141 -18.21 18.10 1.99
N GLY A 142 -19.31 18.63 1.49
CA GLY A 142 -19.43 20.05 1.19
C GLY A 142 -19.53 20.91 2.45
N GLY A 143 -19.21 22.21 2.31
CA GLY A 143 -19.31 23.21 3.38
C GLY A 143 -17.94 23.76 3.83
N GLY A 144 -17.96 24.81 4.66
CA GLY A 144 -16.73 25.48 5.09
C GLY A 144 -16.04 26.28 3.96
N SER A 145 -14.76 26.60 4.15
CA SER A 145 -13.94 27.22 3.10
C SER A 145 -13.56 26.19 2.03
N ILE A 146 -13.32 26.65 0.80
CA ILE A 146 -12.78 25.77 -0.27
C ILE A 146 -11.52 25.07 0.21
N GLN A 147 -10.71 25.80 0.97
CA GLN A 147 -9.47 25.33 1.54
C GLN A 147 -9.63 24.06 2.40
N HIS A 148 -10.69 24.03 3.20
CA HIS A 148 -11.01 22.90 4.06
C HIS A 148 -11.50 21.70 3.26
N GLN A 149 -12.27 21.94 2.19
CA GLN A 149 -12.75 20.88 1.31
C GLN A 149 -11.59 20.23 0.54
N GLU A 150 -10.64 21.02 0.03
CA GLU A 150 -9.42 20.51 -0.63
C GLU A 150 -8.57 19.64 0.33
N GLN A 151 -8.45 20.06 1.59
CA GLN A 151 -7.79 19.29 2.64
C GLN A 151 -8.49 17.94 2.91
N ILE A 152 -9.83 17.95 3.05
CA ILE A 152 -10.59 16.72 3.24
C ILE A 152 -10.49 15.81 2.01
N TYR A 153 -10.62 16.38 0.80
CA TYR A 153 -10.48 15.64 -0.45
C TYR A 153 -9.11 14.95 -0.55
N TRP A 154 -8.05 15.63 -0.11
CA TRP A 154 -6.73 15.00 -0.02
C TRP A 154 -6.70 13.84 0.99
N MET A 155 -7.29 14.00 2.17
CA MET A 155 -7.37 12.93 3.18
C MET A 155 -8.15 11.71 2.69
N VAL A 156 -9.25 11.94 1.97
CA VAL A 156 -10.06 10.88 1.34
C VAL A 156 -9.22 10.12 0.30
N ASN A 157 -8.56 10.84 -0.61
CA ASN A 157 -7.67 10.24 -1.59
C ASN A 157 -6.54 9.44 -0.92
N ALA A 158 -5.92 9.99 0.13
CA ALA A 158 -4.88 9.30 0.88
C ALA A 158 -5.41 8.00 1.52
N GLY A 159 -6.61 8.02 2.09
CA GLY A 159 -7.26 6.81 2.63
C GLY A 159 -7.51 5.74 1.56
N MET A 160 -8.00 6.15 0.38
CA MET A 160 -8.20 5.24 -0.75
C MET A 160 -6.87 4.66 -1.26
N LEU A 161 -5.82 5.49 -1.38
CA LEU A 161 -4.48 5.05 -1.76
C LEU A 161 -3.86 4.11 -0.74
N MET A 162 -4.10 4.31 0.56
CA MET A 162 -3.67 3.37 1.61
C MET A 162 -4.30 1.99 1.41
N VAL A 163 -5.59 1.92 1.05
CA VAL A 163 -6.25 0.65 0.72
C VAL A 163 -5.58 0.00 -0.49
N CYS A 164 -5.30 0.77 -1.55
CA CYS A 164 -4.58 0.28 -2.73
C CYS A 164 -3.18 -0.24 -2.36
N ALA A 165 -2.43 0.50 -1.53
CA ALA A 165 -1.09 0.11 -1.08
C ALA A 165 -1.13 -1.20 -0.26
N ALA A 166 -2.09 -1.34 0.65
CA ALA A 166 -2.29 -2.56 1.41
C ALA A 166 -2.64 -3.75 0.50
N VAL A 167 -3.51 -3.56 -0.50
CA VAL A 167 -3.84 -4.58 -1.49
C VAL A 167 -2.61 -4.97 -2.30
N ILE A 168 -1.80 -4.01 -2.77
CA ILE A 168 -0.56 -4.27 -3.52
C ILE A 168 0.42 -5.06 -2.66
N ALA A 169 0.60 -4.69 -1.39
CA ALA A 169 1.49 -5.39 -0.47
C ALA A 169 1.04 -6.86 -0.24
N VAL A 170 -0.28 -7.07 -0.06
CA VAL A 170 -0.87 -8.41 0.09
C VAL A 170 -0.74 -9.23 -1.20
N CYS A 171 -1.03 -8.64 -2.35
CA CYS A 171 -0.91 -9.31 -3.66
C CYS A 171 0.53 -9.72 -3.92
N THR A 172 1.49 -8.81 -3.71
CA THR A 172 2.92 -9.08 -3.85
C THR A 172 3.37 -10.22 -2.95
N ALA A 173 2.98 -10.19 -1.67
CA ALA A 173 3.30 -11.25 -0.72
C ALA A 173 2.68 -12.62 -1.10
N ARG A 174 1.63 -12.65 -1.94
CA ARG A 174 0.98 -13.89 -2.39
C ARG A 174 1.43 -14.36 -3.77
N THR A 175 2.12 -13.52 -4.56
CA THR A 175 2.65 -13.89 -5.87
C THR A 175 3.60 -15.08 -5.77
N HIS A 176 4.54 -15.05 -4.81
CA HIS A 176 5.46 -16.16 -4.56
C HIS A 176 5.10 -16.89 -3.27
N ARG A 177 4.29 -17.96 -3.39
CA ARG A 177 3.73 -18.71 -2.23
C ARG A 177 4.77 -19.22 -1.24
N LEU A 178 6.00 -19.49 -1.71
CA LEU A 178 7.09 -19.99 -0.87
C LEU A 178 7.97 -18.88 -0.27
N ARG A 179 7.84 -17.62 -0.74
CA ARG A 179 8.65 -16.48 -0.30
C ARG A 179 7.77 -15.26 0.00
N PRO A 180 6.79 -15.37 0.91
CA PRO A 180 5.88 -14.26 1.17
C PRO A 180 6.61 -13.03 1.74
N TRP A 181 7.74 -13.23 2.42
CA TRP A 181 8.54 -12.17 3.02
C TRP A 181 9.18 -11.22 2.00
N ASP A 182 9.29 -11.59 0.73
CA ASP A 182 9.76 -10.70 -0.34
C ASP A 182 8.84 -9.46 -0.48
N GLY A 183 7.58 -9.56 -0.04
CA GLY A 183 6.64 -8.43 0.01
C GLY A 183 7.07 -7.31 0.98
N LEU A 184 8.01 -7.55 1.90
CA LEU A 184 8.58 -6.50 2.74
C LEU A 184 9.30 -5.42 1.93
N LEU A 185 9.89 -5.78 0.78
CA LEU A 185 10.55 -4.80 -0.10
C LEU A 185 9.57 -3.74 -0.60
N VAL A 186 8.32 -4.13 -0.85
CA VAL A 186 7.25 -3.20 -1.24
C VAL A 186 6.69 -2.48 -0.03
N ALA A 187 6.49 -3.17 1.09
CA ALA A 187 5.91 -2.57 2.29
C ALA A 187 6.81 -1.54 2.98
N LEU A 188 8.13 -1.67 2.85
CA LEU A 188 9.13 -0.76 3.41
C LEU A 188 9.58 0.33 2.42
N ALA A 189 9.08 0.31 1.18
CA ALA A 189 9.35 1.36 0.23
C ALA A 189 8.76 2.69 0.76
N PRO A 190 9.55 3.78 0.79
CA PRO A 190 9.08 5.09 1.23
C PRO A 190 8.10 5.73 0.24
#